data_AF-A0A9D6JK72-F1
#
_entry.id   AF-A0A9D6JK72-F1
#
_cell.length_a   1.000
_cell.length_b   1.000
_cell.length_c   1.000
_cell.angle_alpha   90.00
_cell.angle_beta   90.00
_cell.angle_gamma   90.00
#
_symmetry.space_group_name_H-M   'P 1'
#
loop_
_entity.id
_entity.type
_entity.pdbx_description
1 polymer ?
#
loop_
_entity_poly.entity_id
_entity_poly.type
_entity_poly.pdbx_seq_one_letter_code
_entity_poly.pdbx_strand_id
1 'polypeptide(L)' 'MHALHLSNNEYRQHASAITSIAGHYHIDEPVIRELYEREFEELQNHARIKIYLSVIAMRHVKDIIIRL' A
#
# COMPACT_ATOMS: atom_id res chain seq x y z
N MET A 1 -1.74 14.27 -12.08
CA MET A 1 -0.94 13.06 -11.80
C MET A 1 0.46 13.50 -11.42
N HIS A 2 0.73 13.67 -10.13
CA HIS A 2 2.09 13.96 -9.66
C HIS A 2 2.82 12.62 -9.54
N ALA A 3 3.72 12.33 -10.48
CA ALA A 3 4.56 11.15 -10.41
C ALA A 3 5.44 11.28 -9.15
N LEU A 4 5.07 10.56 -8.09
CA LEU A 4 5.91 10.37 -6.91
C LEU A 4 7.25 9.84 -7.41
N HIS A 5 8.33 10.61 -7.25
CA HIS A 5 9.69 10.19 -7.56
C HIS A 5 10.16 9.22 -6.46
N LEU A 6 9.52 8.05 -6.41
CA LEU A 6 9.91 6.95 -5.54
C LEU A 6 11.28 6.45 -6.01
N SER A 7 12.19 6.22 -5.08
CA SER A 7 13.43 5.54 -5.40
C SER A 7 13.14 4.15 -6.00
N ASN A 8 14.05 3.63 -6.83
CA ASN A 8 13.90 2.28 -7.40
C ASN A 8 13.67 1.19 -6.35
N ASN A 9 14.17 1.39 -5.12
CA ASN A 9 13.93 0.48 -4.01
C ASN A 9 12.51 0.59 -3.44
N GLU A 10 11.98 1.80 -3.28
CA GLU A 10 10.59 2.00 -2.84
C GLU A 10 9.62 1.41 -3.87
N TYR A 11 9.84 1.64 -5.16
CA TYR A 11 9.00 1.05 -6.21
C TYR A 11 8.96 -0.49 -6.13
N ARG A 12 10.12 -1.14 -5.93
CA ARG A 12 10.20 -2.59 -5.75
C ARG A 12 9.48 -3.08 -4.50
N GLN A 13 9.56 -2.32 -3.40
CA GLN A 13 8.84 -2.65 -2.16
C GLN A 13 7.33 -2.56 -2.35
N HIS A 14 6.83 -1.51 -3.00
CA HIS A 14 5.41 -1.35 -3.31
C HIS A 14 4.89 -2.45 -4.25
N ALA A 15 5.62 -2.75 -5.32
CA ALA A 15 5.26 -3.83 -6.24
C ALA A 15 5.21 -5.19 -5.54
N SER A 16 6.21 -5.51 -4.70
CA SER A 16 6.23 -6.76 -3.94
C SER A 16 5.06 -6.85 -2.95
N ALA A 17 4.66 -5.73 -2.34
CA ALA A 17 3.51 -5.69 -1.44
C ALA A 17 2.21 -5.96 -2.20
N ILE A 18 2.01 -5.34 -3.36
CA ILE A 18 0.83 -5.53 -4.22
C ILE A 18 0.70 -7.00 -4.63
N THR A 19 1.76 -7.59 -5.20
CA THR A 19 1.76 -9.00 -5.62
C THR A 19 1.50 -9.95 -4.45
N SER A 20 2.10 -9.68 -3.28
CA SER A 20 1.88 -10.51 -2.10
C SER A 20 0.43 -10.44 -1.60
N ILE A 21 -0.20 -9.27 -1.63
CA ILE A 21 -1.60 -9.08 -1.22
C ILE A 21 -2.54 -9.75 -2.23
N ALA A 22 -2.33 -9.52 -3.52
CA ALA A 22 -3.11 -10.13 -4.60
C ALA A 22 -3.08 -11.66 -4.52
N GLY A 23 -1.88 -12.24 -4.37
CA GLY A 23 -1.71 -13.69 -4.23
C GLY A 23 -2.33 -14.27 -2.96
N HIS A 24 -2.27 -13.53 -1.83
CA HIS A 24 -2.82 -14.01 -0.56
C HIS A 24 -4.36 -14.02 -0.54
N TYR A 25 -5.00 -13.01 -1.14
CA TYR A 25 -6.46 -12.89 -1.16
C TYR A 25 -7.10 -13.43 -2.45
N HIS A 26 -6.31 -13.94 -3.40
CA HIS A 26 -6.78 -14.38 -4.71
C HIS A 26 -7.57 -13.30 -5.46
N ILE A 27 -7.12 -12.04 -5.35
CA ILE A 27 -7.71 -10.88 -6.03
C ILE A 27 -6.77 -10.42 -7.14
N ASP A 28 -7.34 -9.95 -8.25
CA ASP A 28 -6.58 -9.42 -9.38
C ASP A 28 -5.65 -8.28 -8.98
N GLU A 29 -4.38 -8.37 -9.40
CA GLU A 29 -3.36 -7.36 -9.09
C GLU A 29 -3.73 -5.93 -9.48
N PRO A 30 -4.39 -5.65 -10.63
CA PRO A 30 -4.85 -4.30 -10.96
C PRO A 30 -5.79 -3.68 -9.91
N VAL A 31 -6.69 -4.49 -9.33
CA VAL A 31 -7.63 -4.04 -8.30
C VAL A 31 -6.90 -3.72 -7.00
N ILE A 32 -5.97 -4.60 -6.59
CA ILE A 32 -5.13 -4.36 -5.41
C ILE A 32 -4.22 -3.15 -5.61
N ARG A 33 -3.70 -2.93 -6.82
CA ARG A 33 -2.85 -1.79 -7.14
C ARG A 33 -3.57 -0.46 -6.96
N GLU A 34 -4.76 -0.32 -7.55
CA GLU A 34 -5.55 0.90 -7.44
C GLU A 34 -5.90 1.22 -5.98
N LEU A 35 -6.30 0.20 -5.22
CA LEU A 35 -6.57 0.34 -3.79
C LEU A 35 -5.30 0.74 -3.02
N TYR A 36 -4.19 0.04 -3.25
CA TYR A 36 -2.93 0.31 -2.58
C TYR A 36 -2.42 1.73 -2.82
N GLU A 37 -2.47 2.20 -4.07
CA GLU A 37 -2.01 3.53 -4.46
C GLU A 37 -2.86 4.63 -3.80
N ARG A 38 -4.20 4.46 -3.78
CA ARG A 38 -5.11 5.41 -3.13
C ARG A 38 -4.84 5.51 -1.63
N GLU A 39 -4.80 4.39 -0.94
CA GLU A 39 -4.56 4.36 0.51
C GLU A 39 -3.15 4.88 0.85
N PHE A 40 -2.16 4.59 0.00
CA PHE A 40 -0.81 5.11 0.18
C PHE A 40 -0.74 6.63 0.04
N GLU A 41 -1.46 7.22 -0.92
CA GLU A 41 -1.58 8.67 -1.08
C GLU A 41 -2.29 9.32 0.11
N GLU A 42 -3.40 8.73 0.58
CA GLU A 42 -4.12 9.23 1.76
C GLU A 42 -3.25 9.19 3.02
N LEU A 43 -2.52 8.09 3.24
CA LEU A 43 -1.62 7.97 4.37
C LEU A 43 -0.45 8.96 4.27
N GLN A 44 0.13 9.16 3.08
CA GLN A 44 1.15 10.19 2.86
C GLN A 44 0.66 11.61 3.21
N ASN A 45 -0.59 11.93 2.87
CA ASN A 45 -1.18 13.23 3.14
C ASN A 45 -1.41 13.49 4.64
N HIS A 46 -1.59 12.44 5.44
CA HIS A 46 -1.85 12.54 6.89
C HIS A 46 -0.62 12.26 7.78
N ALA A 47 0.48 11.73 7.23
CA ALA A 47 1.65 11.36 8.03
C ALA A 47 2.66 12.51 8.23
N ARG A 48 2.87 12.90 9.49
CA ARG A 48 3.97 13.78 9.93
C ARG A 48 5.36 13.12 9.87
N ILE A 49 5.44 11.78 9.79
CA ILE A 49 6.70 11.02 9.67
C ILE A 49 6.52 9.98 8.56
N LYS A 50 7.16 10.21 7.41
CA LYS A 50 6.97 9.44 6.18
C LYS A 50 7.61 8.03 6.17
N ILE A 51 8.43 7.71 7.18
CA ILE A 51 9.32 6.53 7.17
C ILE A 51 8.61 5.24 7.64
N TYR A 52 7.45 5.34 8.30
CA TYR A 52 6.72 4.18 8.85
C TYR A 52 5.33 3.96 8.25
N LEU A 53 5.03 4.65 7.15
CA LEU A 53 3.73 4.63 6.48
C LEU A 53 3.31 3.23 6.03
N SER A 54 4.23 2.45 5.47
CA SER A 54 3.97 1.08 5.01
C SER A 54 3.59 0.13 6.15
N VAL A 55 4.20 0.30 7.33
CA VAL A 55 3.89 -0.50 8.53
C VAL A 55 2.51 -0.15 9.08
N ILE A 56 2.17 1.14 9.10
CA ILE A 56 0.86 1.62 9.55
C ILE A 56 -0.25 1.14 8.61
N ALA A 57 -0.05 1.26 7.29
CA ALA A 57 -0.98 0.77 6.27
C ALA A 57 -1.26 -0.73 6.44
N MET A 58 -0.21 -1.53 6.57
CA MET A 58 -0.31 -2.98 6.73
C MET A 58 -1.08 -3.37 8.00
N ARG A 59 -0.89 -2.61 9.08
CA ARG A 59 -1.61 -2.86 10.34
C ARG A 59 -3.09 -2.51 10.21
N HIS A 60 -3.40 -1.40 9.55
CA HIS A 60 -4.78 -0.96 9.36
C HIS A 60 -5.60 -1.93 8.50
N VAL A 61 -5.03 -2.43 7.41
CA VAL A 61 -5.70 -3.42 6.54
C VAL A 61 -6.00 -4.72 7.31
N LYS A 62 -5.08 -5.19 8.14
CA LYS A 62 -5.31 -6.39 8.98
C LYS A 62 -6.46 -6.21 9.97
N ASP A 63 -6.56 -5.03 10.59
CA ASP A 63 -7.62 -4.74 11.56
C ASP A 63 -9.01 -4.68 10.91
N ILE A 64 -9.11 -4.24 9.65
CA ILE A 64 -10.38 -4.25 8.90
C ILE A 64 -10.82 -5.68 8.62
N ILE A 65 -9.91 -6.54 8.17
CA ILE A 65 -10.21 -7.92 7.79
C ILE A 65 -10.65 -8.76 8.99
N ILE A 66 -10.06 -8.53 10.18
CA ILE A 66 -10.43 -9.24 11.41
C ILE A 66 -11.83 -8.85 11.90
N ARG A 67 -12.34 -7.68 11.49
CA ARG A 67 -13.63 -7.14 11.92
C ARG A 67 -14.78 -7.39 10.93
N LEU A 68 -14.50 -8.08 9.82
CA LEU A 68 -15.48 -8.58 8.86
C LEU A 68 -15.82 -10.04 9.20
#